data_AF-X0XS94-F1
#
_entry.id   AF-X0XS94-F1
#
_cell.length_a   1.000
_cell.length_b   1.000
_cell.length_c   1.000
_cell.angle_alpha   90.00
_cell.angle_beta   90.00
_cell.angle_gamma   90.00
#
_symmetry.space_group_name_H-M   'P 1'
#
loop_
_entity.id
_entity.type
_entity.pdbx_description
1 polymer ?
#
loop_
_entity_poly.entity_id
_entity_poly.type
_entity_poly.pdbx_seq_one_letter_code
_entity_poly.pdbx_strand_id
1 'polypeptide(L)'
;MRRLIVATIMLALALSAPLAWADADKTYEKLDVFAQVLHYVQESYVENTDSRRLLYSAIRGMLKSLDPHTVFMTPEEFKSMQEDTSGHFGGVGIELAVRERQLIVVAPIDDTPAARSGILSGDR
;
A
#
# COMPACT_ATOMS: atom_id res chain seq x y z
N MET A 1 22.34 7.10 54.52
CA MET A 1 21.81 5.78 54.08
C MET A 1 20.79 5.88 52.94
N ARG A 2 19.86 6.85 52.90
CA ARG A 2 18.87 7.01 51.81
C ARG A 2 19.43 7.28 50.41
N ARG A 3 20.57 7.98 50.29
CA ARG A 3 21.20 8.30 48.98
C ARG A 3 21.87 7.09 48.31
N LEU A 4 22.31 6.09 49.09
CA LEU A 4 22.95 4.88 48.57
C LEU A 4 21.93 3.91 47.96
N ILE A 5 20.72 3.85 48.51
CA ILE A 5 19.64 2.96 48.02
C ILE A 5 19.08 3.45 46.67
N VAL A 6 18.98 4.77 46.48
CA VAL A 6 18.48 5.35 45.21
C VAL A 6 19.45 5.11 44.06
N ALA A 7 20.76 5.11 44.33
CA ALA A 7 21.78 4.85 43.31
C ALA A 7 21.78 3.38 42.83
N THR A 8 21.55 2.42 43.73
CA THR A 8 21.44 1.00 43.37
C THR A 8 20.15 0.68 42.61
N ILE A 9 19.05 1.36 42.91
CA ILE A 9 17.78 1.20 42.18
C ILE A 9 17.90 1.76 40.75
N MET A 10 18.59 2.89 40.53
CA MET A 10 18.84 3.39 39.17
C MET A 10 19.74 2.47 38.35
N LEU A 11 20.77 1.87 38.97
CA LEU A 11 21.66 0.95 38.25
C LEU A 11 20.97 -0.38 37.89
N ALA A 12 20.06 -0.86 38.73
CA ALA A 12 19.23 -2.03 38.43
C ALA A 12 18.18 -1.74 37.32
N LEU A 13 17.70 -0.50 37.23
CA LEU A 13 16.76 -0.09 36.17
C LEU A 13 17.46 0.10 34.81
N ALA A 14 18.74 0.47 34.79
CA ALA A 14 19.53 0.54 33.56
C ALA A 14 19.89 -0.86 33.00
N LEU A 15 20.03 -1.87 33.86
CA LEU A 15 20.37 -3.24 33.44
C LEU A 15 19.16 -4.06 32.95
N SER A 16 17.94 -3.52 33.08
CA SER A 16 16.68 -4.16 32.67
C SER A 16 16.04 -3.52 31.43
N ALA A 17 16.70 -2.54 30.80
CA ALA A 17 16.28 -2.06 29.50
C ALA A 17 16.55 -3.17 28.46
N PRO A 18 15.51 -3.75 27.84
CA PRO A 18 15.69 -4.86 26.92
C PRO A 18 16.48 -4.42 25.68
N LEU A 19 17.19 -5.41 25.12
CA LEU A 19 18.02 -5.49 23.91
C LEU A 19 17.46 -4.89 22.59
N ALA A 20 16.54 -3.93 22.61
CA ALA A 20 15.87 -3.41 21.41
C ALA A 20 16.78 -2.63 20.44
N TRP A 21 17.99 -2.24 20.87
CA TRP A 21 18.91 -1.43 20.07
C TRP A 21 19.83 -2.26 19.17
N ALA A 22 20.06 -3.54 19.50
CA ALA A 22 20.96 -4.41 18.74
C ALA A 22 20.34 -4.98 17.45
N ASP A 23 19.01 -5.12 17.40
CA ASP A 23 18.30 -5.60 16.20
C ASP A 23 18.09 -4.50 15.15
N ALA A 24 18.02 -3.25 15.58
CA ALA A 24 17.90 -2.11 14.67
C ALA A 24 19.15 -1.98 13.77
N ASP A 25 20.36 -2.10 14.34
CA ASP A 25 21.63 -2.03 13.61
C ASP A 25 21.71 -3.04 12.46
N LYS A 26 21.31 -4.30 12.72
CA LYS A 26 21.30 -5.37 11.71
C LYS A 26 20.24 -5.17 10.62
N THR A 27 19.22 -4.37 10.89
CA THR A 27 18.17 -4.07 9.92
C THR A 27 18.64 -2.99 8.94
N TYR A 28 19.35 -1.97 9.43
CA TYR A 28 19.92 -0.92 8.57
C TYR A 28 20.99 -1.47 7.62
N GLU A 29 21.85 -2.39 8.07
CA GLU A 29 22.82 -3.07 7.19
C GLU A 29 22.16 -3.80 6.01
N LYS A 30 20.97 -4.39 6.22
CA LYS A 30 20.22 -5.08 5.16
C LYS A 30 19.60 -4.11 4.15
N LEU A 31 19.33 -2.86 4.55
CA LEU A 31 18.84 -1.83 3.63
C LEU A 31 19.92 -1.44 2.61
N ASP A 32 21.19 -1.47 3.00
CA ASP A 32 22.30 -1.17 2.08
C ASP A 32 22.37 -2.19 0.95
N VAL A 33 22.17 -3.48 1.26
CA VAL A 33 22.12 -4.54 0.24
C VAL A 33 20.94 -4.31 -0.72
N PHE A 34 19.77 -3.95 -0.18
CA PHE A 34 18.61 -3.64 -1.01
C PHE A 34 18.86 -2.44 -1.93
N ALA A 35 19.43 -1.35 -1.40
CA ALA A 35 19.76 -0.16 -2.16
C ALA A 35 20.77 -0.44 -3.29
N GLN A 36 21.79 -1.26 -3.01
CA GLN A 36 22.76 -1.70 -4.02
C GLN A 36 22.11 -2.49 -5.15
N VAL A 37 21.22 -3.44 -4.82
CA VAL A 37 20.50 -4.22 -5.84
C VAL A 37 19.59 -3.32 -6.67
N LEU A 38 18.85 -2.41 -6.04
CA LEU A 38 17.99 -1.47 -6.75
C LEU A 38 18.79 -0.60 -7.73
N HIS A 39 19.93 -0.07 -7.28
CA HIS A 39 20.82 0.74 -8.11
C HIS A 39 21.41 -0.07 -9.27
N TYR A 40 21.86 -1.31 -9.01
CA TYR A 40 22.40 -2.18 -10.04
C TYR A 40 21.37 -2.49 -11.13
N VAL A 41 20.11 -2.76 -10.75
CA VAL A 41 19.02 -2.98 -11.71
C VAL A 41 18.77 -1.72 -12.54
N GLN A 42 18.79 -0.53 -11.95
CA GLN A 42 18.57 0.72 -12.70
C GLN A 42 19.67 1.02 -13.72
N GLU A 43 20.93 0.74 -13.38
CA GLU A 43 22.09 1.02 -14.25
C GLU A 43 22.31 -0.07 -15.31
N SER A 44 22.06 -1.33 -14.97
CA SER A 44 22.49 -2.47 -15.79
C SER A 44 21.37 -3.12 -16.59
N TYR A 45 20.11 -2.72 -16.38
CA TYR A 45 18.99 -3.29 -17.12
C TYR A 45 18.89 -2.70 -18.53
N VAL A 46 18.49 -3.54 -19.48
CA VAL A 46 18.50 -3.21 -20.92
C VAL A 46 17.46 -2.15 -21.30
N GLU A 47 16.41 -1.99 -20.50
CA GLU A 47 15.34 -1.01 -20.69
C GLU A 47 15.33 0.04 -19.58
N ASN A 48 14.78 1.22 -19.87
CA ASN A 48 14.55 2.25 -18.86
C ASN A 48 13.60 1.74 -17.78
N THR A 49 14.10 1.62 -16.55
CA THR A 49 13.30 1.19 -15.41
C THR A 49 12.73 2.39 -14.65
N ASP A 50 11.43 2.38 -14.36
CA ASP A 50 10.81 3.33 -13.44
C ASP A 50 11.07 2.92 -11.98
N SER A 51 11.86 3.73 -11.28
CA SER A 51 12.21 3.57 -9.87
C SER A 51 11.00 3.40 -8.95
N ARG A 52 9.91 4.13 -9.21
CA ARG A 52 8.68 4.03 -8.42
C ARG A 52 8.04 2.66 -8.60
N ARG A 53 7.97 2.20 -9.85
CA ARG A 53 7.41 0.88 -10.17
C ARG A 53 8.22 -0.26 -9.56
N LEU A 54 9.56 -0.15 -9.60
CA LEU A 54 10.45 -1.13 -8.95
C LEU A 54 10.21 -1.18 -7.44
N LEU A 55 10.14 -0.02 -6.78
CA LEU A 55 9.90 0.06 -5.34
C LEU A 55 8.54 -0.53 -4.96
N TYR A 56 7.46 -0.15 -5.65
CA TYR A 56 6.13 -0.71 -5.38
C TYR A 56 6.06 -2.21 -5.60
N SER A 57 6.76 -2.72 -6.62
CA SER A 57 6.85 -4.16 -6.88
C SER A 57 7.62 -4.89 -5.78
N ALA A 58 8.71 -4.29 -5.28
CA ALA A 58 9.47 -4.83 -4.15
C ALA A 58 8.62 -4.91 -2.88
N ILE A 59 7.86 -3.84 -2.56
CA ILE A 59 6.95 -3.82 -1.40
C ILE A 59 5.89 -4.91 -1.55
N ARG A 60 5.25 -5.04 -2.72
CA ARG A 60 4.26 -6.11 -2.96
C ARG A 60 4.87 -7.51 -2.82
N GLY A 61 6.09 -7.71 -3.30
CA GLY A 61 6.83 -8.97 -3.14
C GLY A 61 7.07 -9.33 -1.67
N MET A 62 7.49 -8.35 -0.86
CA MET A 62 7.67 -8.53 0.58
C MET A 62 6.34 -8.89 1.28
N LEU A 63 5.26 -8.16 0.99
CA LEU A 63 3.96 -8.40 1.63
C LEU A 63 3.35 -9.74 1.25
N LYS A 64 3.52 -10.18 -0.01
CA LYS A 64 3.06 -11.49 -0.47
C LYS A 64 3.68 -12.66 0.33
N SER A 65 4.83 -12.45 0.94
CA SER A 65 5.50 -13.46 1.79
C SER A 65 4.91 -13.55 3.20
N LEU A 66 4.16 -12.55 3.65
CA LEU A 66 3.54 -12.52 4.98
C LEU A 66 2.23 -13.30 5.00
N ASP A 67 1.26 -12.88 4.18
CA ASP A 67 -0.04 -13.54 4.05
C ASP A 67 -0.78 -13.14 2.76
N PRO A 68 -1.82 -13.90 2.33
CA PRO A 68 -2.56 -13.64 1.09
C PRO A 68 -3.49 -12.42 1.09
N HIS A 69 -3.77 -11.83 2.26
CA HIS A 69 -4.73 -10.74 2.44
C HIS A 69 -4.05 -9.38 2.66
N THR A 70 -2.78 -9.36 3.03
CA THR A 70 -1.97 -8.14 3.14
C THR A 70 -1.51 -7.69 1.75
N VAL A 71 -2.02 -6.53 1.32
CA VAL A 71 -1.71 -5.94 0.02
C VAL A 71 -1.24 -4.50 0.16
N PHE A 72 -0.28 -4.11 -0.68
CA PHE A 72 0.11 -2.71 -0.85
C PHE A 72 -0.65 -2.11 -2.02
N MET A 73 -1.36 -1.01 -1.76
CA MET A 73 -2.05 -0.22 -2.77
C MET A 73 -1.21 1.00 -3.16
N THR A 74 -1.05 1.24 -4.46
CA THR A 74 -0.50 2.51 -4.93
C THR A 74 -1.48 3.65 -4.64
N PRO A 75 -1.05 4.92 -4.67
CA PRO A 75 -1.95 6.06 -4.49
C PRO A 75 -3.16 6.03 -5.43
N GLU A 76 -2.97 5.59 -6.68
CA GLU A 76 -4.03 5.46 -7.68
C GLU A 76 -5.02 4.35 -7.32
N GLU A 77 -4.52 3.18 -6.90
CA GLU A 77 -5.36 2.05 -6.46
C GLU A 77 -6.15 2.40 -5.20
N PHE A 78 -5.50 3.05 -4.24
CA PHE A 78 -6.15 3.50 -3.01
C PHE A 78 -7.21 4.57 -3.28
N LYS A 79 -6.96 5.46 -4.25
CA LYS A 79 -7.95 6.43 -4.69
C LYS A 79 -9.15 5.75 -5.34
N SER A 80 -8.93 4.81 -6.26
CA SER A 80 -10.01 4.02 -6.89
C SER A 80 -10.84 3.28 -5.84
N MET A 81 -10.19 2.61 -4.89
CA MET A 81 -10.89 1.90 -3.80
C MET A 81 -11.76 2.86 -2.97
N GLN A 82 -11.27 4.07 -2.70
CA GLN A 82 -12.06 5.08 -1.99
C GLN A 82 -13.24 5.57 -2.82
N GLU A 83 -13.07 5.78 -4.12
CA GLU A 83 -14.15 6.14 -5.05
C GLU A 83 -15.23 5.05 -5.06
N ASP A 84 -14.82 3.77 -5.17
CA ASP A 84 -15.71 2.61 -5.13
C ASP A 84 -16.45 2.47 -3.79
N THR A 85 -15.75 2.66 -2.67
CA THR A 85 -16.31 2.50 -1.31
C THR A 85 -17.20 3.67 -0.92
N SER A 86 -16.85 4.89 -1.32
CA SER A 86 -17.62 6.09 -1.00
C SER A 86 -18.83 6.26 -1.92
N GLY A 87 -18.93 5.49 -2.99
CA GLY A 87 -19.96 5.66 -4.02
C GLY A 87 -19.81 6.95 -4.84
N HIS A 88 -18.71 7.68 -4.67
CA HIS A 88 -18.42 8.90 -5.40
C HIS A 88 -17.67 8.56 -6.69
N PHE A 89 -18.40 8.03 -7.67
CA PHE A 89 -17.86 7.81 -9.00
C PHE A 89 -17.75 9.15 -9.72
N GLY A 90 -16.53 9.57 -10.06
CA GLY A 90 -16.34 10.72 -10.94
C GLY A 90 -16.97 10.44 -12.31
N GLY A 91 -18.10 11.09 -12.63
CA GLY A 91 -18.81 10.89 -13.90
C GLY A 91 -20.32 11.09 -13.81
N VAL A 92 -21.06 10.43 -14.70
CA VAL A 92 -22.54 10.47 -14.76
C VAL A 92 -23.22 9.46 -13.83
N GLY A 93 -22.46 8.52 -13.22
CA GLY A 93 -22.97 7.54 -12.26
C GLY A 93 -23.59 6.29 -12.89
N ILE A 94 -22.85 5.62 -13.77
CA ILE A 94 -23.29 4.39 -14.46
C ILE A 94 -22.30 3.27 -14.19
N GLU A 95 -22.80 2.10 -13.77
CA GLU A 95 -22.02 0.86 -13.75
C GLU A 95 -22.05 0.22 -15.15
N LEU A 96 -20.87 0.00 -15.72
CA LEU A 96 -20.71 -0.52 -17.09
C LEU A 96 -20.02 -1.88 -17.05
N ALA A 97 -20.46 -2.81 -17.90
CA ALA A 97 -19.79 -4.08 -18.13
C ALA A 97 -19.57 -4.30 -19.63
N VAL A 98 -18.55 -5.09 -19.97
CA VAL A 98 -18.34 -5.55 -21.34
C VAL A 98 -18.89 -6.96 -21.48
N ARG A 99 -19.94 -7.13 -22.29
CA ARG A 99 -20.47 -8.45 -22.69
C ARG A 99 -20.49 -8.56 -24.20
N GLU A 100 -20.02 -9.67 -24.75
CA GLU A 100 -20.02 -9.92 -26.20
C GLU A 100 -19.32 -8.81 -27.02
N ARG A 101 -18.27 -8.20 -26.46
CA ARG A 101 -17.56 -7.02 -27.02
C ARG A 101 -18.43 -5.75 -27.15
N GLN A 102 -19.58 -5.71 -26.50
CA GLN A 102 -20.43 -4.53 -26.37
C GLN A 102 -20.34 -3.99 -24.94
N LEU A 103 -20.33 -2.67 -24.84
CA LEU A 103 -20.45 -1.97 -23.58
C LEU A 103 -21.93 -1.96 -23.21
N ILE A 104 -22.27 -2.43 -22.01
CA ILE A 104 -23.65 -2.52 -21.55
C ILE A 104 -23.76 -1.83 -20.17
N VAL A 105 -24.88 -1.16 -19.95
CA VAL A 105 -25.23 -0.63 -18.63
C VAL A 105 -25.68 -1.77 -17.74
N VAL A 106 -24.98 -1.98 -16.62
CA VAL A 106 -25.39 -2.92 -15.57
C VAL A 106 -26.51 -2.29 -14.75
N ALA A 107 -26.27 -1.10 -14.20
CA ALA A 107 -27.25 -0.30 -13.49
C ALA A 107 -26.82 1.18 -13.41
N PRO A 108 -27.77 2.15 -13.41
CA PRO A 108 -27.48 3.48 -12.92
C PRO A 108 -27.29 3.46 -11.40
N ILE A 109 -26.47 4.36 -10.87
CA ILE A 109 -26.27 4.53 -9.43
C ILE A 109 -27.34 5.49 -8.92
N ASP A 110 -27.97 5.17 -7.79
CA ASP A 110 -29.00 6.01 -7.17
C ASP A 110 -28.49 7.45 -6.92
N ASP A 111 -29.39 8.43 -7.06
CA ASP A 111 -29.10 9.86 -6.88
C ASP A 111 -28.02 10.45 -7.81
N THR A 112 -27.61 9.75 -8.87
CA THR A 112 -26.67 10.26 -9.87
C THR A 112 -27.37 10.89 -11.08
N PRO A 113 -26.67 11.69 -11.91
CA PRO A 113 -27.22 12.22 -13.16
C PRO A 113 -27.82 11.14 -14.07
N ALA A 114 -27.18 9.97 -14.19
CA ALA A 114 -27.67 8.87 -15.01
C ALA A 114 -29.03 8.33 -14.56
N ALA A 115 -29.23 8.17 -13.25
CA ALA A 115 -30.53 7.79 -12.70
C ALA A 115 -31.60 8.84 -13.01
N ARG A 116 -31.27 10.14 -12.88
CA ARG A 116 -32.18 11.24 -13.22
C ARG A 116 -32.48 11.35 -14.72
N SER A 117 -31.55 10.91 -15.56
CA SER A 117 -31.71 10.88 -17.02
C SER A 117 -32.52 9.66 -17.51
N GLY A 118 -32.93 8.76 -16.61
CA GLY A 118 -33.74 7.61 -16.96
C GLY A 118 -32.97 6.49 -17.67
N ILE A 119 -31.65 6.43 -17.51
CA ILE A 119 -30.83 5.32 -18.00
C ILE A 119 -31.23 4.05 -17.26
N LEU A 120 -31.38 2.94 -17.99
CA LEU A 120 -31.82 1.67 -17.44
C LEU A 120 -30.77 0.57 -17.62
N SER A 121 -30.90 -0.47 -16.81
CA SER A 121 -30.12 -1.70 -16.98
C SER A 121 -30.37 -2.29 -18.37
N GLY A 122 -29.29 -2.61 -19.09
CA GLY A 122 -29.34 -3.17 -20.43
C GLY A 122 -29.21 -2.16 -21.58
N ASP A 123 -29.17 -0.86 -21.28
CA ASP A 123 -28.83 0.18 -22.27
C ASP A 123 -27.40 -0.04 -22.83
N ARG A 124 -27.16 0.39 -24.08
CA ARG A 124 -25.94 0.12 -24.86
C ARG A 124 -25.36 1.39 -25.45
#